data_AF-A0A453NJX3-F1
#
_entry.id   AF-A0A453NJX3-F1
#
_cell.length_a   1.000
_cell.length_b   1.000
_cell.length_c   1.000
_cell.angle_alpha   90.00
_cell.angle_beta   90.00
_cell.angle_gamma   90.00
#
_symmetry.space_group_name_H-M   'P 1'
#
loop_
_entity.id
_entity.type
_entity.pdbx_description
1 polymer ?
#
loop_
_entity_poly.entity_id
_entity_poly.type
_entity_poly.pdbx_seq_one_letter_code
_entity_poly.pdbx_strand_id
1 'polypeptide(L)'
;ATQKTVDGPSMKDWRGGRGAGQNIIPSSTGAAKAVGKVLPELNGKLTGMAFRVPTPNVSVVDLTCRLEKSASYDDVKAAIKAASEGALKGILGYTDEDVVSNDFVGDTR
;
A
#
# COMPACT_ATOMS: atom_id res chain seq x y z
N ALA A 1 -2.49 4.24 -18.39
CA ALA A 1 -2.90 3.07 -17.60
C ALA A 1 -2.33 1.79 -18.23
N THR A 2 -2.00 0.77 -17.45
CA THR A 2 -1.28 -0.44 -17.91
C THR A 2 -2.14 -1.71 -18.02
N GLN A 3 -3.23 -1.80 -17.24
CA GLN A 3 -4.16 -2.93 -17.26
C GLN A 3 -5.11 -2.89 -18.47
N LYS A 4 -5.79 -4.01 -18.74
CA LYS A 4 -6.70 -4.18 -19.88
C LYS A 4 -8.16 -4.22 -19.44
N THR A 5 -9.06 -3.71 -20.28
CA THR A 5 -10.52 -3.75 -20.05
C THR A 5 -11.08 -5.17 -20.18
N VAL A 6 -10.52 -5.95 -21.10
CA VAL A 6 -10.80 -7.36 -21.35
C VAL A 6 -9.48 -8.13 -21.43
N ASP A 7 -9.55 -9.47 -21.43
CA ASP A 7 -8.36 -10.31 -21.57
C ASP A 7 -7.59 -9.97 -22.86
N GLY A 8 -6.28 -9.72 -22.73
CA GLY A 8 -5.43 -9.38 -23.86
C GLY A 8 -3.93 -9.53 -23.57
N PRO A 9 -3.07 -9.34 -24.59
CA PRO A 9 -1.64 -9.56 -24.44
C PRO A 9 -0.99 -8.61 -23.42
N SER A 10 -0.15 -9.18 -22.54
CA SER A 10 0.73 -8.44 -21.63
C SER A 10 2.07 -9.16 -21.52
N MET A 11 3.04 -8.70 -22.32
CA MET A 11 4.31 -9.40 -22.55
C MET A 11 5.20 -9.50 -21.31
N LYS A 12 5.07 -8.55 -20.38
CA LYS A 12 5.91 -8.46 -19.16
C LYS A 12 5.20 -8.91 -17.89
N ASP A 13 3.88 -9.00 -17.90
CA ASP A 13 3.05 -9.41 -16.76
C ASP A 13 1.80 -10.11 -17.29
N TRP A 14 1.87 -11.43 -17.48
CA TRP A 14 0.78 -12.21 -18.06
C TRP A 14 -0.53 -12.06 -17.29
N ARG A 15 -0.46 -11.99 -15.95
CA ARG A 15 -1.63 -11.80 -15.09
C ARG A 15 -2.25 -10.41 -15.29
N GLY A 16 -1.42 -9.40 -15.46
CA GLY A 16 -1.85 -8.02 -15.78
C GLY A 16 -2.58 -7.86 -17.12
N GLY A 17 -2.53 -8.86 -18.00
CA GLY A 17 -3.28 -8.88 -19.25
C GLY A 17 -4.75 -9.28 -19.11
N ARG A 18 -5.16 -9.81 -17.94
CA ARG A 18 -6.55 -10.21 -17.68
C ARG A 18 -7.44 -8.98 -17.45
N GLY A 19 -8.73 -9.10 -17.77
CA GLY A 19 -9.71 -8.02 -17.60
C GLY A 19 -9.72 -7.45 -16.18
N ALA A 20 -9.40 -6.17 -16.03
CA ALA A 20 -9.15 -5.53 -14.75
C ALA A 20 -10.41 -5.36 -13.89
N GLY A 21 -11.55 -5.11 -14.52
CA GLY A 21 -12.83 -4.88 -13.83
C GLY A 21 -13.47 -6.16 -13.28
N GLN A 22 -12.91 -7.33 -13.58
CA GLN A 22 -13.52 -8.63 -13.28
C GLN A 22 -12.61 -9.53 -12.43
N ASN A 23 -11.36 -9.13 -12.16
CA ASN A 23 -10.37 -10.00 -11.54
C ASN A 23 -9.67 -9.36 -10.36
N ILE A 24 -9.31 -10.19 -9.38
CA ILE A 24 -8.27 -9.91 -8.41
C ILE A 24 -6.97 -10.46 -9.00
N ILE A 25 -6.01 -9.57 -9.31
CA ILE A 25 -4.81 -9.90 -10.09
C ILE A 25 -3.58 -9.74 -9.20
N PRO A 26 -2.95 -10.85 -8.76
CA PRO A 26 -1.70 -10.78 -8.00
C PRO A 26 -0.54 -10.36 -8.90
N SER A 27 0.31 -9.47 -8.42
CA SER A 27 1.49 -8.98 -9.12
C SER A 27 2.66 -8.77 -8.16
N SER A 28 3.88 -9.00 -8.62
CA SER A 28 5.07 -8.65 -7.86
C SER A 28 5.31 -7.14 -7.89
N THR A 29 5.92 -6.61 -6.83
CA THR A 29 6.28 -5.19 -6.76
C THR A 29 7.65 -5.00 -6.14
N GLY A 30 8.37 -3.98 -6.61
CA GLY A 30 9.62 -3.52 -6.01
C GLY A 30 9.43 -2.52 -4.88
N ALA A 31 8.20 -2.04 -4.61
CA ALA A 31 7.94 -0.93 -3.69
C ALA A 31 8.46 -1.19 -2.27
N ALA A 32 8.12 -2.33 -1.67
CA ALA A 32 8.59 -2.68 -0.33
C ALA A 32 10.13 -2.83 -0.26
N LYS A 33 10.76 -3.34 -1.33
CA LYS A 33 12.23 -3.40 -1.42
C LYS A 33 12.85 -2.01 -1.59
N ALA A 34 12.16 -1.09 -2.26
CA ALA A 34 12.62 0.27 -2.46
C ALA A 34 12.64 1.07 -1.15
N VAL A 35 11.80 0.74 -0.16
CA VAL A 35 11.88 1.31 1.20
C VAL A 35 13.29 1.17 1.76
N GLY A 36 13.92 0.00 1.60
CA GLY A 36 15.30 -0.24 2.05
C GLY A 36 16.37 0.59 1.36
N LYS A 37 16.06 1.24 0.22
CA LYS A 37 16.97 2.19 -0.44
C LYS A 37 16.87 3.59 0.15
N VAL A 38 15.70 3.97 0.67
CA VAL A 38 15.44 5.30 1.25
C VAL A 38 15.69 5.29 2.76
N LEU A 39 15.47 4.14 3.40
CA LEU A 39 15.72 3.85 4.81
C LEU A 39 16.73 2.68 4.88
N PRO A 40 18.04 2.96 4.82
CA PRO A 40 19.09 1.93 4.75
C PRO A 40 19.03 0.90 5.88
N GLU A 41 18.56 1.29 7.07
CA GLU A 41 18.36 0.42 8.23
C GLU A 41 17.30 -0.67 8.02
N LEU A 42 16.43 -0.49 7.02
CA LEU A 42 15.41 -1.45 6.58
C LEU A 42 15.84 -2.26 5.34
N ASN A 43 17.05 -2.03 4.82
CA ASN A 43 17.53 -2.73 3.63
C ASN A 43 17.57 -4.25 3.86
N GLY A 44 16.96 -5.00 2.92
CA GLY A 44 16.83 -6.46 3.01
C GLY A 44 15.80 -6.98 4.02
N LYS A 45 15.16 -6.11 4.82
CA LYS A 45 14.18 -6.53 5.84
C LYS A 45 12.73 -6.53 5.35
N LEU A 46 12.44 -5.77 4.30
CA LEU A 46 11.10 -5.62 3.74
C LEU A 46 11.01 -6.14 2.30
N THR A 47 9.91 -6.82 2.00
CA THR A 47 9.50 -7.25 0.66
C THR A 47 7.98 -7.31 0.61
N GLY A 48 7.39 -7.46 -0.58
CA GLY A 48 5.94 -7.50 -0.70
C GLY A 48 5.45 -7.90 -2.09
N MET A 49 4.13 -8.00 -2.19
CA MET A 49 3.39 -8.20 -3.44
C MET A 49 2.19 -7.24 -3.45
N ALA A 50 1.49 -7.17 -4.58
CA ALA A 50 0.27 -6.39 -4.70
C ALA A 50 -0.85 -7.26 -5.29
N PHE A 51 -2.08 -6.96 -4.86
CA PHE A 51 -3.28 -7.45 -5.53
C PHE A 51 -3.96 -6.25 -6.19
N ARG A 52 -4.09 -6.29 -7.52
CA ARG A 52 -4.90 -5.31 -8.24
C ARG A 52 -6.34 -5.78 -8.19
N VAL A 53 -7.23 -4.93 -7.71
CA VAL A 53 -8.65 -5.25 -7.52
C VAL A 53 -9.53 -4.35 -8.39
N PRO A 54 -10.82 -4.68 -8.62
CA PRO A 54 -11.73 -3.91 -9.46
C PRO A 54 -12.18 -2.56 -8.87
N THR A 55 -11.25 -1.68 -8.51
CA THR A 55 -11.51 -0.29 -8.13
C THR A 55 -10.75 0.66 -9.06
N PRO A 56 -11.38 1.75 -9.55
CA PRO A 56 -10.74 2.65 -10.52
C PRO A 56 -9.65 3.53 -9.89
N ASN A 57 -9.74 3.77 -8.57
CA ASN A 57 -8.78 4.56 -7.81
C ASN A 57 -8.74 4.09 -6.34
N VAL A 58 -7.78 4.64 -5.60
CA VAL A 58 -7.46 4.34 -4.20
C VAL A 58 -6.89 2.93 -4.04
N SER A 59 -5.93 2.82 -3.13
CA SER A 59 -5.25 1.57 -2.79
C SER A 59 -5.01 1.54 -1.29
N VAL A 60 -4.63 0.37 -0.78
CA VAL A 60 -4.31 0.18 0.64
C VAL A 60 -3.00 -0.58 0.77
N VAL A 61 -2.20 -0.20 1.76
CA VAL A 61 -1.02 -0.96 2.18
C VAL A 61 -1.40 -1.80 3.39
N ASP A 62 -1.21 -3.11 3.27
CA ASP A 62 -1.30 -4.05 4.39
C ASP A 62 0.12 -4.47 4.79
N LEU A 63 0.58 -4.01 5.95
CA LEU A 63 1.93 -4.25 6.46
C LEU A 63 1.87 -5.17 7.67
N THR A 64 2.31 -6.41 7.48
CA THR A 64 2.66 -7.30 8.60
C THR A 64 4.16 -7.20 8.86
N CYS A 65 4.55 -6.84 10.08
CA CYS A 65 5.95 -6.79 10.49
C CYS A 65 6.13 -7.27 11.94
N ARG A 66 7.37 -7.65 12.27
CA ARG A 66 7.76 -7.97 13.64
C ARG A 66 8.64 -6.84 14.17
N LEU A 67 8.19 -6.21 15.26
CA LEU A 67 8.94 -5.16 15.93
C LEU A 67 10.08 -5.76 16.75
N GLU A 68 11.17 -5.02 16.88
CA GLU A 68 12.30 -5.39 17.74
C GLU A 68 11.92 -5.29 19.23
N LYS A 69 11.17 -4.23 19.58
CA LYS A 69 10.58 -4.04 20.90
C LYS A 69 9.09 -4.33 20.82
N SER A 70 8.58 -5.12 21.76
CA SER A 70 7.15 -5.36 21.88
C SER A 70 6.41 -4.04 22.10
N ALA A 71 5.28 -3.89 21.43
CA ALA A 71 4.38 -2.75 21.58
C ALA A 71 2.95 -3.27 21.55
N SER A 72 2.06 -2.62 22.30
CA SER A 72 0.62 -2.85 22.18
C SER A 72 0.08 -2.18 20.91
N TYR A 73 -1.15 -2.53 20.53
CA TYR A 73 -1.81 -1.87 19.41
C TYR A 73 -2.05 -0.38 19.67
N ASP A 74 -2.33 0.00 20.93
CA ASP A 74 -2.52 1.40 21.32
C ASP A 74 -1.21 2.19 21.25
N ASP A 75 -0.07 1.58 21.60
CA ASP A 75 1.25 2.21 21.43
C ASP A 75 1.53 2.52 19.96
N VAL A 76 1.21 1.59 19.05
CA VAL A 76 1.39 1.78 17.60
C VAL A 76 0.48 2.90 17.09
N LYS A 77 -0.81 2.89 17.45
CA LYS A 77 -1.75 3.97 17.07
C LYS A 77 -1.27 5.33 17.56
N ALA A 78 -0.83 5.42 18.82
CA ALA A 78 -0.33 6.66 19.40
C ALA A 78 0.91 7.18 18.65
N ALA A 79 1.85 6.30 18.29
CA ALA A 79 3.04 6.67 17.54
C ALA A 79 2.71 7.19 16.12
N ILE A 80 1.78 6.53 15.40
CA ILE A 80 1.35 6.96 14.07
C ILE A 80 0.61 8.30 14.13
N LYS A 81 -0.29 8.48 15.10
CA LYS A 81 -1.01 9.75 15.30
C LYS A 81 -0.07 10.90 15.66
N ALA A 82 0.88 10.67 16.58
CA ALA A 82 1.87 11.68 16.92
C ALA A 82 2.75 12.07 15.72
N ALA A 83 3.13 11.11 14.88
CA ALA A 83 3.91 11.38 13.67
C ALA A 83 3.12 12.16 12.62
N SER A 84 1.83 11.83 12.42
CA SER A 84 0.94 12.51 11.45
C SER A 84 0.62 13.95 11.85
N GLU A 85 0.56 14.24 13.16
CA GLU A 85 0.33 15.59 13.70
C GLU A 85 1.64 16.40 13.82
N GLY A 86 2.79 15.72 13.82
CA GLY A 86 4.12 16.29 14.00
C GLY A 86 4.99 16.28 12.75
N ALA A 87 6.06 15.47 12.78
CA ALA A 87 7.14 15.51 11.78
C ALA A 87 6.70 15.12 10.36
N LEU A 88 5.60 14.37 10.21
CA LEU A 88 5.07 13.92 8.92
C LEU A 88 3.76 14.63 8.55
N LYS A 89 3.45 15.77 9.18
CA LYS A 89 2.24 16.53 8.87
C LYS A 89 2.17 16.91 7.39
N GLY A 90 1.04 16.59 6.78
CA GLY A 90 0.80 16.80 5.34
C GLY A 90 1.34 15.67 4.44
N ILE A 91 2.02 14.67 5.01
CA ILE A 91 2.49 13.46 4.30
C ILE A 91 1.79 12.21 4.87
N LEU A 92 1.68 12.12 6.20
CA LEU A 92 0.99 11.03 6.88
C LEU A 92 -0.34 11.53 7.44
N GLY A 93 -1.42 10.79 7.17
CA GLY A 93 -2.73 10.94 7.80
C GLY A 93 -2.99 9.87 8.86
N TYR A 94 -3.92 10.16 9.78
CA TYR A 94 -4.45 9.19 10.73
C TYR A 94 -5.97 9.38 10.82
N THR A 95 -6.72 8.29 10.91
CA THR A 95 -8.17 8.28 11.14
C THR A 95 -8.54 7.09 12.02
N ASP A 96 -9.55 7.28 12.86
CA ASP A 96 -10.22 6.28 13.69
C ASP A 96 -11.70 6.11 13.31
N GLU A 97 -12.12 6.68 12.19
CA GLU A 97 -13.46 6.52 11.61
C GLU A 97 -13.57 5.25 10.76
N ASP A 98 -14.80 4.72 10.64
CA ASP A 98 -15.12 3.55 9.81
C ASP A 98 -15.20 3.92 8.31
N VAL A 99 -14.03 4.16 7.71
CA VAL A 99 -13.88 4.62 6.32
C VAL A 99 -13.79 3.47 5.31
N VAL A 100 -14.16 3.76 4.07
CA VAL A 100 -13.97 2.91 2.89
C VAL A 100 -13.11 3.60 1.83
N SER A 101 -12.74 2.88 0.77
CA SER A 101 -11.81 3.40 -0.25
C SER A 101 -12.23 4.72 -0.88
N ASN A 102 -13.53 4.96 -1.07
CA ASN A 102 -14.01 6.16 -1.73
C ASN A 102 -13.83 7.43 -0.88
N ASP A 103 -13.75 7.30 0.45
CA ASP A 103 -13.56 8.43 1.37
C ASP A 103 -12.16 9.06 1.23
N PHE A 104 -11.22 8.34 0.61
CA PHE A 104 -9.85 8.80 0.34
C PHE A 104 -9.67 9.38 -1.08
N VAL A 105 -10.73 9.45 -1.89
CA VAL A 105 -10.63 10.05 -3.23
C VAL A 105 -10.44 11.56 -3.10
N GLY A 106 -9.34 12.07 -3.66
CA GLY A 106 -8.99 13.49 -3.59
C GLY A 106 -8.21 13.87 -2.33
N ASP A 107 -7.93 12.92 -1.44
CA ASP A 107 -6.95 13.11 -0.37
C ASP A 107 -5.57 13.39 -0.99
N THR A 108 -4.87 14.38 -0.44
CA THR A 108 -3.58 14.86 -0.96
C THR A 108 -2.38 14.29 -0.22
N ARG A 109 -2.60 13.47 0.82
CA ARG A 109 -1.55 12.81 1.60
C ARG A 109 -1.11 11.51 0.93
#